data_AF-A0A7C7RZX9-F1
#
_entry.id   AF-A0A7C7RZX9-F1
#
_cell.length_a   1.000
_cell.length_b   1.000
_cell.length_c   1.000
_cell.angle_alpha   90.00
_cell.angle_beta   90.00
_cell.angle_gamma   90.00
#
_symmetry.space_group_name_H-M   'P 1'
#
loop_
_entity.id
_entity.type
_entity.pdbx_description
1 polymer ?
#
loop_
_entity_poly.entity_id
_entity_poly.type
_entity_poly.pdbx_seq_one_letter_code
_entity_poly.pdbx_strand_id
1 'polypeptide(L)' 'MNRNLQKAHRWLAQAVHDANAADLNAREGYAALACFLAQQAADKGLKAYLYAQQVGQRIPPEEEVP' A
#
# COMPACT_ATOMS: atom_id res chain seq x y z
N MET A 1 -19.99 -7.07 -4.04
CA MET A 1 -18.81 -6.20 -4.22
C MET A 1 -17.82 -6.85 -5.18
N ASN A 2 -17.37 -6.18 -6.24
CA ASN A 2 -16.36 -6.68 -7.20
C ASN A 2 -15.09 -7.17 -6.45
N ARG A 3 -14.57 -8.36 -6.78
CA ARG A 3 -13.39 -8.96 -6.10
C ARG A 3 -12.14 -8.09 -6.22
N ASN A 4 -11.95 -7.41 -7.35
CA ASN A 4 -10.84 -6.48 -7.54
C ASN A 4 -11.02 -5.23 -6.69
N LEU A 5 -12.25 -4.73 -6.55
CA LEU A 5 -12.53 -3.59 -5.67
C LEU A 5 -12.27 -3.94 -4.19
N GLN A 6 -12.62 -5.16 -3.75
CA GLN A 6 -12.26 -5.62 -2.41
C GLN A 6 -10.74 -5.71 -2.19
N LYS A 7 -9.98 -6.15 -3.20
CA LYS A 7 -8.50 -6.14 -3.15
C LYS A 7 -7.97 -4.71 -3.12
N ALA A 8 -8.52 -3.82 -3.95
CA ALA A 8 -8.15 -2.40 -3.97
C ALA A 8 -8.33 -1.75 -2.60
N HIS A 9 -9.48 -1.97 -1.94
CA HIS A 9 -9.73 -1.44 -0.60
C HIS A 9 -8.73 -1.95 0.44
N ARG A 10 -8.37 -3.24 0.39
CA ARG A 10 -7.37 -3.80 1.31
C ARG A 10 -5.99 -3.18 1.11
N TRP A 11 -5.54 -3.07 -0.14
CA TRP A 11 -4.27 -2.42 -0.45
C TRP A 11 -4.26 -0.94 -0.07
N LEU A 12 -5.36 -0.23 -0.30
CA LEU A 12 -5.48 1.18 0.08
C LEU A 12 -5.43 1.36 1.60
N ALA A 13 -6.10 0.49 2.37
CA ALA A 13 -6.05 0.54 3.82
C ALA A 13 -4.61 0.37 4.35
N GLN A 14 -3.85 -0.56 3.78
CA GLN A 14 -2.43 -0.74 4.14
C GLN A 14 -1.58 0.46 3.71
N ALA A 15 -1.80 1.01 2.51
CA ALA A 15 -1.09 2.19 2.04
C ALA A 15 -1.27 3.40 2.96
N VAL A 16 -2.51 3.62 3.44
CA VAL A 16 -2.81 4.68 4.41
C VAL A 16 -2.14 4.40 5.76
N HIS A 17 -2.14 3.15 6.22
CA HIS A 17 -1.45 2.77 7.44
C HIS A 17 0.05 3.07 7.35
N ASP A 18 0.71 2.65 6.27
CA ASP A 18 2.13 2.90 6.02
C ASP A 18 2.43 4.41 5.95
N ALA A 19 1.57 5.21 5.30
CA ALA A 19 1.74 6.65 5.22
C ALA A 19 1.66 7.33 6.60
N ASN A 20 0.69 6.92 7.43
CA ASN A 20 0.57 7.44 8.80
C ASN A 20 1.77 7.03 9.66
N ALA A 21 2.24 5.79 9.51
CA ALA A 21 3.43 5.32 10.21
C ALA A 21 4.70 6.04 9.73
N ALA A 22 4.81 6.37 8.44
CA ALA A 22 5.91 7.16 7.89
C ALA A 22 5.95 8.58 8.51
N ASP A 23 4.79 9.25 8.60
CA ASP A 23 4.68 10.57 9.24
C ASP A 23 5.09 10.53 10.71
N LEU A 24 4.60 9.54 11.49
CA LEU A 24 5.00 9.37 12.87
C LEU A 24 6.52 9.16 13.01
N ASN A 25 7.10 8.25 12.21
CA ASN A 25 8.54 7.97 12.25
C ASN A 25 9.39 9.17 11.83
N ALA A 26 8.92 9.99 10.88
CA ALA A 26 9.61 11.22 10.50
C ALA A 26 9.66 12.21 11.67
N ARG A 27 8.55 12.36 12.41
CA ARG A 27 8.44 13.26 13.58
C ARG A 27 9.31 12.79 14.75
N GLU A 28 9.41 11.48 14.95
CA GLU A 28 10.20 10.87 16.03
C GLU A 28 11.70 10.69 15.68
N GLY A 29 12.14 11.16 14.51
CA GLY A 29 13.55 11.14 14.10
C GLY A 29 14.05 9.83 13.48
N TYR A 30 13.16 8.87 13.21
CA TYR A 30 13.49 7.61 12.54
C TYR A 30 13.44 7.75 11.01
N ALA A 31 14.31 8.60 10.46
CA ALA A 31 14.27 8.98 9.04
C ALA A 31 14.35 7.80 8.05
N ALA A 32 15.21 6.81 8.31
CA ALA A 32 15.34 5.63 7.44
C ALA A 32 14.04 4.80 7.40
N LEU A 33 13.39 4.62 8.55
CA LEU A 33 12.13 3.90 8.65
C LEU A 33 10.97 4.70 8.01
N ALA A 34 10.97 6.02 8.19
CA ALA A 34 10.02 6.89 7.51
C ALA A 34 10.11 6.78 5.99
N CYS A 35 11.32 6.82 5.41
CA CYS A 35 11.53 6.64 3.98
C CYS A 35 11.07 5.25 3.49
N PHE A 36 11.40 4.20 4.24
CA PHE A 36 10.96 2.84 3.90
C PHE A 36 9.43 2.74 3.88
N LEU A 37 8.75 3.23 4.92
CA LEU A 37 7.30 3.20 5.00
C LEU A 37 6.62 4.08 3.93
N ALA A 38 7.22 5.22 3.59
CA ALA A 38 6.73 6.05 2.49
C ALA A 38 6.81 5.32 1.14
N GLN A 39 7.88 4.57 0.88
CA GLN A 39 7.99 3.72 -0.31
C GLN A 39 6.91 2.63 -0.33
N GLN A 40 6.69 1.96 0.80
CA GLN A 40 5.66 0.92 0.94
C GLN A 40 4.25 1.49 0.73
N ALA A 41 3.96 2.68 1.27
CA ALA A 41 2.70 3.38 1.07
C ALA A 41 2.44 3.65 -0.42
N ALA A 42 3.45 4.12 -1.14
CA ALA A 42 3.35 4.38 -2.57
C ALA A 42 3.11 3.10 -3.40
N ASP A 43 3.87 2.03 -3.14
CA ASP A 43 3.70 0.74 -3.84
C ASP A 43 2.29 0.17 -3.61
N LYS A 44 1.84 0.11 -2.36
CA LYS A 44 0.50 -0.39 -2.02
C LYS A 44 -0.61 0.51 -2.56
N GLY A 45 -0.41 1.83 -2.55
CA GLY A 45 -1.34 2.79 -3.14
C GLY A 45 -1.51 2.58 -4.65
N LEU A 46 -0.40 2.36 -5.37
CA LEU A 46 -0.43 2.04 -6.79
C LEU A 46 -1.11 0.69 -7.06
N LYS A 47 -0.81 -0.35 -6.26
CA LYS A 47 -1.51 -1.66 -6.33
C LYS A 47 -3.02 -1.47 -6.16
N ALA A 48 -3.45 -0.67 -5.18
CA ALA A 48 -4.87 -0.37 -4.96
C ALA A 48 -5.53 0.29 -6.17
N TYR A 49 -4.88 1.30 -6.74
CA TYR A 49 -5.36 2.00 -7.94
C TYR A 49 -5.50 1.04 -9.13
N LEU A 50 -4.48 0.21 -9.41
CA LEU A 50 -4.51 -0.74 -10.52
C LEU A 50 -5.61 -1.80 -10.37
N TYR A 51 -5.82 -2.32 -9.14
CA TYR A 51 -6.94 -3.21 -8.86
C TYR A 51 -8.29 -2.53 -9.12
N ALA A 52 -8.46 -1.27 -8.71
CA ALA A 52 -9.70 -0.53 -8.92
C ALA A 52 -9.97 -0.29 -10.41
N GLN A 53 -8.94 0.02 -11.19
CA GLN A 53 -9.04 0.24 -12.64
C GLN A 53 -9.18 -1.04 -13.46
N GLN A 54 -9.00 -2.22 -12.85
CA GLN A 54 -8.91 -3.52 -13.54
C GLN A 54 -7.78 -3.57 -14.60
N VAL A 55 -6.83 -2.64 -14.52
CA VAL A 55 -5.70 -2.54 -15.45
C VAL A 55 -4.56 -3.40 -14.92
N GLY A 56 -4.17 -4.41 -15.69
CA GLY A 56 -3.03 -5.28 -15.38
C GLY A 56 -3.41 -6.54 -14.59
N GLN A 57 -3.92 -7.56 -15.29
CA GLN A 57 -4.06 -8.94 -14.77
C GLN A 57 -2.71 -9.65 -14.51
N ARG A 58 -1.62 -8.89 -14.31
CA ARG A 58 -0.29 -9.42 -13.99
C ARG A 58 0.37 -8.61 -12.89
N ILE A 59 -0.37 -8.31 -11.83
CA ILE A 59 0.24 -8.11 -10.52
C ILE A 59 0.50 -9.54 -10.01
N PRO A 60 1.76 -10.00 -9.96
CA PRO A 60 2.05 -11.34 -9.47
C PRO A 60 1.42 -11.51 -8.08
N PRO A 61 0.92 -12.71 -7.75
CA PRO A 61 0.50 -13.00 -6.40
C PRO A 61 1.78 -13.02 -5.56
N GLU A 62 2.19 -11.87 -5.03
CA GLU A 62 2.89 -11.88 -3.76
C GLU A 62 1.82 -12.31 -2.76
N GLU A 63 1.75 -13.64 -2.58
CA GLU A 63 0.91 -14.34 -1.64
C GLU A 63 0.91 -13.61 -0.31
N GLU A 64 -0.30 -13.37 0.19
CA GLU A 64 -0.66 -13.42 1.61
C GLU A 64 0.54 -13.22 2.57
N VAL A 65 1.08 -12.01 2.64
CA VAL A 65 1.87 -11.67 3.83
C VAL A 65 0.85 -11.51 4.96
N PRO A 66 0.92 -12.36 6.01
CA PRO A 66 -0.03 -12.35 7.13
C PRO A 66 -0.17 -10.99 7.80
#